data_AF-A0A2E0F0Y7-F1
#
_entry.id   AF-A0A2E0F0Y7-F1
#
_cell.length_a   1.000
_cell.length_b   1.000
_cell.length_c   1.000
_cell.angle_alpha   90.00
_cell.angle_beta   90.00
_cell.angle_gamma   90.00
#
_symmetry.space_group_name_H-M   'P 1'
#
loop_
_entity.id
_entity.type
_entity.pdbx_description
1 polymer ?
#
loop_
_entity_poly.entity_id
_entity_poly.type
_entity_poly.pdbx_seq_one_letter_code
_entity_poly.pdbx_strand_id
1 'polypeptide(L)'
;MEQYTATWCDSCAVVDPWITDFVDAHSTRVVRVALHPDDHDPFGSPLTTHRIALKQTDEQLQLPTFWFDGQGQLQGTVSQSLLENELRSAEISRSDWIRMHVGWNTWDNPGTEDVHQLTIDFDQPLSENATVTVFRIQTLQMTSEIANNGLDVHHDVATQMISFNATGNVSHSFGGDFAWSIAVQDGTHLEGDSEFRLETSGGADGFVTIIEEFGEVRGVTAIYSEEIHRNAENVPGLAWFWPILALVSFSILISRVP
;
A
#
# COMPACT_ATOMS: atom_id res chain seq x y z
N MET A 1 -3.65 1.19 8.84
CA MET A 1 -5.11 1.14 8.62
C MET A 1 -5.38 0.34 7.37
N GLU A 2 -6.08 -0.77 7.52
CA GLU A 2 -6.61 -1.52 6.39
C GLU A 2 -8.08 -1.10 6.22
N GLN A 3 -8.48 -0.79 4.99
CA GLN A 3 -9.84 -0.40 4.66
C GLN A 3 -10.41 -1.38 3.64
N TYR A 4 -11.53 -2.00 3.95
CA TYR A 4 -12.34 -2.72 2.98
C TYR A 4 -13.32 -1.76 2.33
N THR A 5 -13.21 -1.56 1.01
CA THR A 5 -14.01 -0.60 0.22
C THR A 5 -14.43 -1.23 -1.11
N ALA A 6 -15.27 -0.56 -1.90
CA ALA A 6 -15.64 -1.00 -3.24
C ALA A 6 -16.04 0.15 -4.16
N THR A 7 -15.81 -0.04 -5.46
CA THR A 7 -16.17 0.83 -6.59
C THR A 7 -17.68 0.96 -6.82
N TRP A 8 -18.48 0.03 -6.29
CA TRP A 8 -19.94 0.02 -6.41
C TRP A 8 -20.64 0.44 -5.11
N CYS A 9 -19.88 0.79 -4.08
CA CYS A 9 -20.40 1.12 -2.75
C CYS A 9 -20.65 2.63 -2.63
N ASP A 10 -21.92 3.02 -2.45
CA ASP A 10 -22.33 4.43 -2.32
C ASP A 10 -21.77 5.11 -1.06
N SER A 11 -21.78 4.40 0.08
CA SER A 11 -21.19 4.91 1.32
C SER A 11 -19.68 5.10 1.20
N CYS A 12 -19.02 4.26 0.41
CA CYS A 12 -17.59 4.33 0.13
C CYS A 12 -17.25 5.58 -0.70
N ALA A 13 -18.05 5.90 -1.73
CA ALA A 13 -17.85 7.13 -2.52
C ALA A 13 -17.94 8.41 -1.67
N VAL A 14 -18.73 8.41 -0.60
CA VAL A 14 -18.81 9.53 0.35
C VAL A 14 -17.62 9.56 1.30
N VAL A 15 -17.10 8.40 1.68
CA VAL A 15 -16.09 8.26 2.72
C VAL A 15 -14.66 8.35 2.16
N ASP A 16 -14.38 7.63 1.10
CA ASP A 16 -13.03 7.44 0.55
C ASP A 16 -12.27 8.74 0.22
N PRO A 17 -12.91 9.79 -0.35
CA PRO A 17 -12.19 11.03 -0.66
C PRO A 17 -11.55 11.68 0.58
N TRP A 18 -12.30 11.81 1.68
CA TRP A 18 -11.78 12.45 2.90
C TRP A 18 -10.97 11.49 3.77
N ILE A 19 -11.09 10.17 3.58
CA ILE A 19 -10.17 9.21 4.22
C ILE A 19 -8.74 9.42 3.72
N THR A 20 -8.55 9.70 2.43
CA THR A 20 -7.22 10.04 1.90
C THR A 20 -6.65 11.27 2.60
N ASP A 21 -7.45 12.34 2.76
CA ASP A 21 -7.06 13.53 3.51
C ASP A 21 -6.70 13.21 4.98
N PHE A 22 -7.49 12.34 5.62
CA PHE A 22 -7.23 11.91 7.01
C PHE A 22 -5.87 11.20 7.12
N VAL A 23 -5.56 10.32 6.17
CA VAL A 23 -4.29 9.57 6.14
C VAL A 23 -3.12 10.52 5.91
N ASP A 24 -3.24 11.46 4.98
CA ASP A 24 -2.17 12.42 4.68
C ASP A 24 -1.88 13.36 5.86
N ALA A 25 -2.94 13.83 6.55
CA ALA A 25 -2.82 14.61 7.78
C ALA A 25 -2.13 13.82 8.92
N HIS A 26 -2.11 12.50 8.83
CA HIS A 26 -1.55 11.59 9.82
C HIS A 26 -0.45 10.68 9.25
N SER A 27 0.22 11.10 8.18
CA SER A 27 1.18 10.27 7.41
C SER A 27 2.34 9.68 8.22
N THR A 28 2.66 10.25 9.39
CA THR A 28 3.67 9.72 10.32
C THR A 28 3.12 8.70 11.32
N ARG A 29 1.80 8.52 11.38
CA ARG A 29 1.06 7.75 12.39
C ARG A 29 0.18 6.66 11.79
N VAL A 30 -0.30 6.86 10.55
CA VAL A 30 -1.17 5.93 9.84
C VAL A 30 -0.72 5.78 8.39
N VAL A 31 -0.77 4.55 7.92
CA VAL A 31 -0.66 4.18 6.50
C VAL A 31 -1.97 3.50 6.11
N ARG A 32 -2.41 3.66 4.87
CA ARG A 32 -3.63 3.05 4.35
C ARG A 32 -3.29 1.93 3.37
N VAL A 33 -4.07 0.86 3.46
CA VAL A 33 -4.18 -0.20 2.45
C VAL A 33 -5.66 -0.35 2.14
N ALA A 34 -6.07 -0.03 0.92
CA ALA A 34 -7.43 -0.22 0.45
C ALA A 34 -7.57 -1.62 -0.18
N LEU A 35 -8.51 -2.40 0.35
CA LEU A 35 -8.81 -3.76 -0.05
C LEU A 35 -10.15 -3.75 -0.78
N HIS A 36 -10.14 -4.10 -2.07
CA HIS A 36 -11.34 -4.24 -2.88
C HIS A 36 -11.77 -5.72 -2.96
N PRO A 37 -13.09 -6.02 -2.88
CA PRO A 37 -13.59 -7.39 -2.88
C PRO A 37 -13.25 -8.12 -4.17
N ASP A 38 -12.89 -9.41 -4.07
CA ASP A 38 -12.64 -10.30 -5.20
C ASP A 38 -13.97 -10.80 -5.81
N ASP A 39 -14.79 -9.88 -6.30
CA ASP A 39 -16.10 -10.19 -6.87
C ASP A 39 -16.33 -9.53 -8.23
N HIS A 40 -17.21 -8.53 -8.30
CA HIS A 40 -17.50 -7.72 -9.48
C HIS A 40 -16.79 -6.37 -9.42
N ASP A 41 -16.02 -6.11 -8.35
CA ASP A 41 -15.15 -4.95 -8.28
C ASP A 41 -13.92 -5.12 -9.19
N PRO A 42 -13.68 -4.19 -10.14
CA PRO A 42 -12.58 -4.29 -11.10
C PRO A 42 -11.18 -4.17 -10.47
N PHE A 43 -11.10 -3.68 -9.23
CA PHE A 43 -9.86 -3.58 -8.47
C PHE A 43 -9.71 -4.70 -7.43
N GLY A 44 -10.70 -5.59 -7.38
CA GLY A 44 -10.69 -6.79 -6.57
C GLY A 44 -9.63 -7.80 -6.97
N SER A 45 -9.12 -8.55 -5.99
CA SER A 45 -8.30 -9.73 -6.28
C SER A 45 -8.31 -10.72 -5.11
N PRO A 46 -7.87 -11.99 -5.33
CA PRO A 46 -7.87 -13.02 -4.29
C PRO A 46 -7.07 -12.67 -3.03
N LEU A 47 -6.15 -11.68 -3.11
CA LEU A 47 -5.42 -11.20 -1.94
C LEU A 47 -6.37 -10.62 -0.89
N THR A 48 -7.43 -9.92 -1.29
CA THR A 48 -8.40 -9.31 -0.36
C THR A 48 -9.16 -10.39 0.38
N THR A 49 -9.66 -11.40 -0.34
CA THR A 49 -10.36 -12.54 0.25
C THR A 49 -9.48 -13.24 1.29
N HIS A 50 -8.20 -13.47 0.96
CA HIS A 50 -7.25 -14.05 1.90
C HIS A 50 -6.99 -13.14 3.10
N ARG A 51 -6.70 -11.85 2.88
CA ARG A 51 -6.37 -10.90 3.95
C ARG A 51 -7.52 -10.68 4.92
N ILE A 52 -8.76 -10.63 4.42
CA ILE A 52 -9.96 -10.54 5.26
C ILE A 52 -10.19 -11.82 6.05
N ALA A 53 -9.96 -13.00 5.46
CA ALA A 53 -10.11 -14.27 6.18
C ALA A 53 -9.21 -14.36 7.43
N LEU A 54 -8.03 -13.72 7.40
CA LEU A 54 -7.13 -13.62 8.57
C LEU A 54 -7.71 -12.79 9.72
N LYS A 55 -8.68 -11.90 9.45
CA LYS A 55 -9.35 -11.09 10.48
C LYS A 55 -10.41 -11.88 11.28
N GLN A 56 -10.62 -13.16 10.97
CA GLN A 56 -11.54 -14.08 11.69
C GLN A 56 -12.91 -13.47 11.96
N THR A 57 -13.47 -12.78 10.98
CA THR A 57 -14.79 -12.19 11.10
C THR A 57 -15.86 -13.27 10.87
N ASP A 58 -16.63 -13.57 11.92
CA ASP A 58 -17.75 -14.53 11.85
C ASP A 58 -18.99 -13.94 11.15
N GLU A 59 -18.95 -12.65 10.79
CA GLU A 59 -20.07 -11.89 10.25
C GLU A 59 -19.80 -11.39 8.83
N GLN A 60 -20.88 -11.16 8.08
CA GLN A 60 -20.78 -10.51 6.77
C GLN A 60 -20.38 -9.04 6.97
N LEU A 61 -19.17 -8.68 6.54
CA LEU A 61 -18.64 -7.33 6.63
C LEU A 61 -19.47 -6.34 5.80
N GLN A 62 -19.74 -5.16 6.39
CA GLN A 62 -20.39 -4.04 5.72
C GLN A 62 -19.36 -3.04 5.20
N LEU A 63 -19.60 -2.50 4.01
CA LEU A 63 -18.70 -1.53 3.39
C LEU A 63 -19.06 -0.07 3.75
N PRO A 64 -18.06 0.81 3.93
CA PRO A 64 -16.66 0.49 4.13
C PRO A 64 -16.41 -0.13 5.53
N THR A 65 -15.38 -0.96 5.68
CA THR A 65 -14.88 -1.40 6.99
C THR A 65 -13.45 -0.91 7.21
N PHE A 66 -13.08 -0.54 8.44
CA PHE A 66 -11.74 -0.09 8.79
C PHE A 66 -11.19 -0.90 9.97
N TRP A 67 -9.90 -1.23 9.88
CA TRP A 67 -9.10 -1.78 10.98
C TRP A 67 -7.82 -0.98 11.18
N PHE A 68 -7.49 -0.67 12.43
CA PHE A 68 -6.25 -0.03 12.84
C PHE A 68 -5.36 -1.06 13.53
N ASP A 69 -4.20 -1.34 12.94
CA ASP A 69 -3.24 -2.33 13.44
C ASP A 69 -3.90 -3.72 13.66
N GLY A 70 -4.80 -4.10 12.74
CA GLY A 70 -5.58 -5.35 12.81
C GLY A 70 -6.69 -5.36 13.87
N GLN A 71 -6.77 -4.32 14.69
CA GLN A 71 -7.73 -4.14 15.76
C GLN A 71 -8.76 -3.05 15.42
N GLY A 72 -9.87 -3.04 16.17
CA GLY A 72 -10.97 -2.10 15.95
C GLY A 72 -11.69 -2.38 14.64
N GLN A 73 -13.02 -2.54 14.68
CA GLN A 73 -13.82 -2.75 13.47
C GLN A 73 -14.86 -1.65 13.40
N LEU A 74 -14.59 -0.64 12.56
CA LEU A 74 -15.56 0.39 12.23
C LEU A 74 -16.21 0.05 10.89
N GLN A 75 -17.54 0.11 10.82
CA GLN A 75 -18.29 -0.23 9.61
C GLN A 75 -19.24 0.90 9.19
N GLY A 76 -19.43 1.03 7.88
CA GLY A 76 -20.37 1.98 7.28
C GLY A 76 -19.88 3.42 7.34
N THR A 77 -20.82 4.36 7.42
CA THR A 77 -20.49 5.79 7.49
C THR A 77 -19.83 6.11 8.83
N VAL A 78 -18.54 6.41 8.78
CA VAL A 78 -17.74 6.81 9.95
C VAL A 78 -17.58 8.32 10.02
N SER A 79 -17.39 8.86 11.23
CA SER A 79 -17.02 10.26 11.42
C SER A 79 -15.52 10.38 11.67
N GLN A 80 -14.95 11.53 11.34
CA GLN A 80 -13.54 11.83 11.65
C GLN A 80 -13.22 11.60 13.13
N SER A 81 -14.09 12.04 14.05
CA SER A 81 -13.89 11.84 15.49
C SER A 81 -13.82 10.37 15.93
N LEU A 82 -14.51 9.47 15.22
CA LEU A 82 -14.44 8.04 15.50
C LEU A 82 -13.09 7.48 15.02
N LEU A 83 -12.65 7.84 13.81
CA LEU A 83 -11.34 7.40 13.29
C LEU A 83 -10.17 7.92 14.13
N GLU A 84 -10.23 9.16 14.60
CA GLU A 84 -9.23 9.73 15.52
C GLU A 84 -9.15 8.93 16.83
N ASN A 85 -10.30 8.52 17.35
CA ASN A 85 -10.35 7.72 18.58
C ASN A 85 -9.81 6.31 18.37
N GLU A 86 -10.14 5.65 17.25
CA GLU A 86 -9.60 4.33 16.93
C GLU A 86 -8.10 4.37 16.64
N LEU A 87 -7.61 5.37 15.89
CA LEU A 87 -6.18 5.57 15.69
C LEU A 87 -5.45 5.71 17.04
N ARG A 88 -5.96 6.57 17.92
CA ARG A 88 -5.38 6.75 19.27
C ARG A 88 -5.48 5.47 20.10
N SER A 89 -6.58 4.73 20.00
CA SER A 89 -6.77 3.47 20.71
C SER A 89 -5.72 2.45 20.27
N ALA A 90 -5.55 2.27 18.96
CA ALA A 90 -4.56 1.39 18.36
C ALA A 90 -3.14 1.76 18.80
N GLU A 91 -2.79 3.05 18.76
CA GLU A 91 -1.49 3.55 19.21
C GLU A 91 -1.21 3.25 20.69
N ILE A 92 -2.22 3.34 21.56
CA ILE A 92 -2.09 3.01 22.98
C ILE A 92 -1.95 1.51 23.19
N SER A 93 -2.59 0.68 22.37
CA SER A 93 -2.48 -0.78 22.47
C SER A 93 -1.18 -1.35 21.93
N ARG A 94 -0.37 -0.56 21.19
CA ARG A 94 0.94 -1.00 20.69
C ARG A 94 1.84 -1.39 21.86
N SER A 95 2.18 -2.67 21.93
CA SER A 95 3.15 -3.24 22.86
C SER A 95 4.24 -3.97 22.07
N ASP A 96 5.48 -3.93 22.58
CA ASP A 96 6.69 -4.52 21.98
C ASP A 96 6.81 -4.31 20.45
N TRP A 97 6.65 -3.06 20.03
CA TRP A 97 6.71 -2.69 18.61
C TRP A 97 8.08 -3.00 18.00
N ILE A 98 8.09 -3.78 16.93
CA ILE A 98 9.26 -4.11 16.13
C ILE A 98 9.48 -3.00 15.11
N ARG A 99 10.60 -2.31 15.23
CA ARG A 99 11.01 -1.31 14.25
C ARG A 99 11.64 -1.99 13.04
N MET A 100 11.43 -1.38 11.89
CA MET A 100 11.95 -1.89 10.63
C MET A 100 12.34 -0.72 9.73
N HIS A 101 13.36 -0.95 8.92
CA HIS A 101 13.84 -0.05 7.89
C HIS A 101 13.51 -0.65 6.53
N VAL A 102 12.78 0.10 5.71
CA VAL A 102 12.44 -0.31 4.34
C VAL A 102 13.10 0.64 3.36
N GLY A 103 13.93 0.08 2.48
CA GLY A 103 14.46 0.75 1.31
C GLY A 103 13.70 0.30 0.07
N TRP A 104 13.55 1.19 -0.90
CA TRP A 104 12.95 0.89 -2.20
C TRP A 104 13.82 1.51 -3.29
N ASN A 105 14.15 0.70 -4.28
CA ASN A 105 14.75 1.15 -5.52
C ASN A 105 13.92 0.67 -6.72
N THR A 106 13.90 1.48 -7.77
CA THR A 106 13.23 1.16 -9.03
C THR A 106 14.19 1.30 -10.20
N TRP A 107 14.00 0.48 -11.23
CA TRP A 107 14.73 0.57 -12.49
C TRP A 107 13.81 0.33 -13.68
N ASP A 108 13.77 1.34 -14.55
CA ASP A 108 13.12 1.27 -15.84
C ASP A 108 13.83 0.24 -16.71
N ASN A 109 13.07 -0.69 -17.27
CA ASN A 109 13.55 -1.56 -18.33
C ASN A 109 12.86 -1.19 -19.64
N PRO A 110 13.56 -0.54 -20.59
CA PRO A 110 12.94 -0.11 -21.85
C PRO A 110 12.28 -1.27 -22.59
N GLY A 111 10.95 -1.20 -22.74
CA GLY A 111 10.15 -2.22 -23.42
C GLY A 111 9.56 -3.31 -22.50
N THR A 112 9.77 -3.21 -21.18
CA THR A 112 9.05 -3.99 -20.17
C THR A 112 8.54 -3.06 -19.07
N GLU A 113 7.75 -3.63 -18.15
CA GLU A 113 7.31 -2.93 -16.95
C GLU A 113 8.47 -2.61 -16.00
N ASP A 114 8.33 -1.56 -15.19
CA ASP A 114 9.30 -1.16 -14.18
C ASP A 114 9.51 -2.28 -13.16
N VAL A 115 10.75 -2.44 -12.71
CA VAL A 115 11.10 -3.43 -11.68
C VAL A 115 11.39 -2.70 -10.37
N HIS A 116 10.80 -3.21 -9.30
CA HIS A 116 10.93 -2.66 -7.95
C HIS A 116 11.65 -3.65 -7.06
N GLN A 117 12.67 -3.18 -6.36
CA GLN A 117 13.36 -3.94 -5.32
C GLN A 117 13.17 -3.26 -3.97
N LEU A 118 12.67 -4.03 -3.01
CA LEU A 118 12.57 -3.63 -1.62
C LEU A 118 13.67 -4.31 -0.82
N THR A 119 14.24 -3.56 0.11
CA THR A 119 15.12 -4.04 1.15
C THR A 119 14.42 -3.82 2.49
N ILE A 120 14.31 -4.85 3.31
CA ILE A 120 13.70 -4.79 4.64
C ILE A 120 14.71 -5.28 5.67
N ASP A 121 14.98 -4.42 6.64
CA ASP A 121 15.84 -4.67 7.79
C ASP A 121 15.03 -4.46 9.08
N PHE A 122 15.34 -5.22 10.13
CA PHE A 122 14.62 -5.18 11.40
C PHE A 122 15.60 -4.85 12.53
N ASP A 123 15.24 -3.90 13.41
CA ASP A 123 16.09 -3.49 14.54
C ASP A 123 16.31 -4.62 15.58
N GLN A 124 15.63 -5.75 15.43
CA GLN A 124 15.76 -6.92 16.27
C GLN A 124 15.38 -8.20 15.50
N PRO A 125 15.90 -9.37 15.89
CA PRO A 125 15.52 -10.64 15.30
C PRO A 125 14.02 -10.90 15.40
N LEU A 126 13.42 -11.35 14.30
CA LEU A 126 12.03 -11.78 14.27
C LEU A 126 11.87 -13.13 14.98
N SER A 127 10.75 -13.31 15.69
CA SER A 127 10.43 -14.60 16.29
C SER A 127 10.00 -15.62 15.24
N GLU A 128 10.04 -16.91 15.59
CA GLU A 128 9.59 -17.99 14.69
C GLU A 128 8.11 -17.90 14.31
N ASN A 129 7.30 -17.21 15.12
CA ASN A 129 5.86 -17.01 14.88
C ASN A 129 5.55 -15.69 14.17
N ALA A 130 6.58 -14.88 13.87
CA ALA A 130 6.40 -13.64 13.14
C ALA A 130 6.11 -13.92 11.66
N THR A 131 5.07 -13.24 11.16
CA THR A 131 4.75 -13.17 9.73
C THR A 131 4.93 -11.74 9.26
N VAL A 132 5.75 -11.55 8.24
CA VAL A 132 5.92 -10.27 7.56
C VAL A 132 5.06 -10.31 6.31
N THR A 133 4.18 -9.32 6.15
CA THR A 133 3.34 -9.14 4.96
C THR A 133 3.69 -7.82 4.29
N VAL A 134 3.97 -7.86 2.99
CA VAL A 134 4.24 -6.68 2.16
C VAL A 134 3.12 -6.54 1.15
N PHE A 135 2.49 -5.38 1.13
CA PHE A 135 1.54 -4.96 0.10
C PHE A 135 2.24 -4.05 -0.91
N ARG A 136 1.95 -4.25 -2.19
CA ARG A 136 2.14 -3.21 -3.21
C ARG A 136 0.83 -2.46 -3.38
N ILE A 137 0.90 -1.15 -3.28
CA ILE A 137 -0.27 -0.28 -3.41
C ILE A 137 -0.15 0.64 -4.62
N GLN A 138 -1.30 0.98 -5.21
CA GLN A 138 -1.39 1.84 -6.38
C GLN A 138 -2.66 2.69 -6.34
N THR A 139 -2.60 3.88 -6.93
CA THR A 139 -3.77 4.67 -7.30
C THR A 139 -4.31 4.16 -8.64
N LEU A 140 -5.54 3.66 -8.62
CA LEU A 140 -6.20 3.13 -9.80
C LEU A 140 -7.33 4.05 -10.25
N GLN A 141 -7.48 4.16 -11.57
CA GLN A 141 -8.55 4.93 -12.19
C GLN A 141 -9.45 4.02 -13.01
N MET A 142 -10.76 4.25 -12.91
CA MET A 142 -11.75 3.57 -13.74
C MET A 142 -11.58 3.97 -15.22
N THR A 143 -11.32 3.00 -16.11
CA THR A 143 -10.97 3.27 -17.52
C THR A 143 -12.08 2.97 -18.52
N SER A 144 -12.97 2.01 -18.26
CA SER A 144 -13.99 1.56 -19.22
C SER A 144 -15.41 1.44 -18.67
N GLU A 145 -15.59 1.61 -17.36
CA GLU A 145 -16.88 1.54 -16.68
C GLU A 145 -17.03 2.79 -15.83
N ILE A 146 -18.20 3.43 -15.87
CA ILE A 146 -18.51 4.51 -14.92
C ILE A 146 -18.55 3.85 -13.55
N ALA A 147 -17.78 4.35 -12.58
CA ALA A 147 -17.91 3.88 -11.21
C ALA A 147 -19.39 3.98 -10.81
N ASN A 148 -20.01 2.86 -10.41
CA ASN A 148 -21.45 2.87 -10.12
C ASN A 148 -21.79 3.86 -8.99
N ASN A 149 -20.80 4.21 -8.16
CA ASN A 149 -20.89 5.17 -7.06
C ASN A 149 -20.39 6.59 -7.42
N GLY A 150 -19.90 6.82 -8.65
CA GLY A 150 -19.41 8.13 -9.13
C GLY A 150 -17.99 8.52 -8.68
N LEU A 151 -17.23 7.63 -8.05
CA LEU A 151 -15.83 7.84 -7.68
C LEU A 151 -14.89 7.11 -8.65
N ASP A 152 -14.22 7.87 -9.53
CA ASP A 152 -13.39 7.29 -10.59
C ASP A 152 -11.95 6.97 -10.18
N VAL A 153 -11.45 7.57 -9.09
CA VAL A 153 -10.07 7.41 -8.62
C VAL A 153 -10.08 6.77 -7.23
N HIS A 154 -9.31 5.69 -7.08
CA HIS A 154 -9.20 4.92 -5.84
C HIS A 154 -7.72 4.87 -5.44
N HIS A 155 -7.41 5.36 -4.25
CA HIS A 155 -6.03 5.45 -3.75
C HIS A 155 -5.66 4.28 -2.85
N ASP A 156 -4.35 4.03 -2.74
CA ASP A 156 -3.77 3.03 -1.85
C ASP A 156 -4.32 1.60 -2.05
N VAL A 157 -4.78 1.28 -3.26
CA VAL A 157 -5.37 -0.02 -3.59
C VAL A 157 -4.30 -1.09 -3.55
N ALA A 158 -4.52 -2.12 -2.74
CA ALA A 158 -3.66 -3.29 -2.70
C ALA A 158 -3.75 -4.06 -4.01
N THR A 159 -2.68 -4.04 -4.81
CA THR A 159 -2.60 -4.74 -6.10
C THR A 159 -1.82 -6.04 -6.00
N GLN A 160 -0.91 -6.14 -5.02
CA GLN A 160 -0.17 -7.36 -4.73
C GLN A 160 0.09 -7.52 -3.24
N MET A 161 0.34 -8.76 -2.82
CA MET A 161 0.69 -9.11 -1.45
C MET A 161 1.67 -10.27 -1.42
N ILE A 162 2.65 -10.24 -0.53
CA ILE A 162 3.49 -11.39 -0.19
C ILE A 162 3.65 -11.49 1.32
N SER A 163 3.53 -12.70 1.85
CA SER A 163 3.71 -13.01 3.27
C SER A 163 4.81 -14.06 3.45
N PHE A 164 5.72 -13.83 4.39
CA PHE A 164 6.83 -14.72 4.69
C PHE A 164 7.18 -14.72 6.19
N ASN A 165 7.87 -15.75 6.65
CA ASN A 165 8.29 -15.88 8.05
C ASN A 165 9.70 -15.29 8.30
N ALA A 166 10.18 -15.37 9.55
CA ALA A 166 11.52 -14.92 9.95
C ALA A 166 12.70 -15.55 9.18
N THR A 167 12.49 -16.65 8.45
CA THR A 167 13.53 -17.30 7.64
C THR A 167 13.38 -17.00 6.14
N GLY A 168 12.43 -16.15 5.75
CA GLY A 168 12.14 -15.81 4.36
C GLY A 168 11.34 -16.88 3.61
N ASN A 169 10.80 -17.88 4.31
CA ASN A 169 9.91 -18.85 3.68
C ASN A 169 8.55 -18.19 3.42
N VAL A 170 8.17 -18.14 2.15
CA VAL A 170 6.89 -17.56 1.71
C VAL A 170 5.75 -18.47 2.11
N SER A 171 4.79 -17.95 2.86
CA SER A 171 3.54 -18.62 3.19
C SER A 171 2.47 -18.37 2.14
N HIS A 172 2.37 -17.12 1.67
CA HIS A 172 1.40 -16.69 0.66
C HIS A 172 1.99 -15.64 -0.27
N SER A 173 1.60 -15.69 -1.55
CA SER A 173 2.00 -14.69 -2.54
C SER A 173 0.87 -14.50 -3.56
N PHE A 174 0.52 -13.24 -3.77
CA PHE A 174 -0.51 -12.76 -4.68
C PHE A 174 0.13 -11.70 -5.55
N GLY A 175 0.56 -12.12 -6.73
CA GLY A 175 1.26 -11.27 -7.68
C GLY A 175 0.37 -10.61 -8.75
N GLY A 176 -0.85 -11.10 -8.94
CA GLY A 176 -1.61 -10.77 -10.16
C GLY A 176 -0.80 -11.18 -11.39
N ASP A 177 -0.59 -10.23 -12.32
CA ASP A 177 0.17 -10.44 -13.56
C ASP A 177 1.70 -10.50 -13.35
N PHE A 178 2.20 -10.10 -12.18
CA PHE A 178 3.64 -10.05 -11.88
C PHE A 178 3.99 -10.88 -10.65
N ALA A 179 5.08 -11.64 -10.67
CA ALA A 179 5.46 -12.46 -9.53
C ALA A 179 6.31 -11.68 -8.51
N TRP A 180 6.23 -12.11 -7.25
CA TRP A 180 7.23 -11.74 -6.24
C TRP A 180 8.40 -12.71 -6.26
N SER A 181 9.60 -12.18 -6.08
CA SER A 181 10.76 -12.96 -5.66
C SER A 181 11.28 -12.46 -4.32
N ILE A 182 11.83 -13.37 -3.51
CA ILE A 182 12.43 -13.06 -2.22
C ILE A 182 13.80 -13.74 -2.11
N ALA A 183 14.76 -13.00 -1.58
CA ALA A 183 16.07 -13.49 -1.20
C ALA A 183 16.39 -12.99 0.21
N VAL A 184 16.94 -13.88 1.04
CA VAL A 184 17.48 -13.51 2.35
C VAL A 184 18.98 -13.38 2.22
N GLN A 185 19.54 -12.26 2.67
CA GLN A 185 20.97 -12.08 2.79
C GLN A 185 21.34 -12.04 4.27
N ASP A 186 22.28 -12.88 4.67
CA ASP A 186 22.91 -12.75 5.99
C ASP A 186 23.67 -11.41 6.01
N GLY A 187 23.32 -10.53 6.95
CA GLY A 187 23.93 -9.22 7.06
C GLY A 187 25.46 -9.28 7.17
N THR A 188 26.14 -8.31 6.57
CA THR A 188 27.61 -8.16 6.70
C THR A 188 28.04 -7.55 8.05
N HIS A 189 27.08 -7.12 8.86
CA HIS A 189 27.30 -6.58 10.19
C HIS A 189 27.37 -7.70 11.24
N LEU A 190 28.30 -7.55 12.18
CA LEU A 190 28.73 -8.54 13.18
C LEU A 190 27.65 -8.97 14.20
N GLU A 191 26.36 -8.74 13.95
CA GLU A 191 25.25 -9.01 14.88
C GLU A 191 24.07 -9.82 14.29
N GLY A 192 24.21 -10.44 13.11
CA GLY A 192 23.26 -11.47 12.66
C GLY A 192 21.88 -10.95 12.24
N ASP A 193 21.79 -9.67 11.85
CA ASP A 193 20.58 -9.09 11.28
C ASP A 193 20.37 -9.63 9.85
N SER A 194 19.18 -10.17 9.59
CA SER A 194 18.79 -10.70 8.28
C SER A 194 18.19 -9.58 7.43
N GLU A 195 18.84 -9.27 6.30
CA GLU A 195 18.29 -8.37 5.29
C GLU A 195 17.39 -9.17 4.33
N PHE A 196 16.13 -8.75 4.17
CA PHE A 196 15.21 -9.33 3.21
C PHE A 196 15.16 -8.47 1.96
N ARG A 197 15.41 -9.10 0.82
CA ARG A 197 15.31 -8.48 -0.49
C ARG A 197 14.13 -9.04 -1.26
N LEU A 198 13.19 -8.20 -1.62
CA LEU A 198 12.01 -8.57 -2.39
C LEU A 198 12.06 -7.87 -3.75
N GLU A 199 11.62 -8.55 -4.80
CA GLU A 199 11.46 -7.94 -6.12
C GLU A 199 10.09 -8.25 -6.73
N THR A 200 9.53 -7.25 -7.40
CA THR A 200 8.30 -7.34 -8.20
C THR A 200 8.39 -6.37 -9.39
N SER A 201 7.39 -6.36 -10.28
CA SER A 201 7.34 -5.45 -11.43
C SER A 201 5.94 -4.89 -11.66
N GLY A 202 5.83 -3.84 -12.48
CA GLY A 202 4.58 -3.13 -12.79
C GLY A 202 4.43 -1.81 -12.03
N GLY A 203 3.30 -1.12 -12.22
CA GLY A 203 3.02 0.14 -11.51
C GLY A 203 2.99 -0.02 -9.98
N ALA A 204 3.59 0.94 -9.27
CA ALA A 204 3.60 0.99 -7.82
C ALA A 204 3.65 2.45 -7.35
N ASP A 205 2.74 2.81 -6.45
CA ASP A 205 2.78 4.12 -5.76
C ASP A 205 3.50 4.01 -4.42
N GLY A 206 3.55 2.80 -3.87
CA GLY A 206 4.26 2.51 -2.64
C GLY A 206 4.13 1.07 -2.19
N PHE A 207 4.75 0.79 -1.06
CA PHE A 207 4.73 -0.49 -0.40
C PHE A 207 4.44 -0.32 1.08
N VAL A 208 3.62 -1.21 1.62
CA VAL A 208 3.28 -1.24 3.05
C VAL A 208 3.73 -2.57 3.62
N THR A 209 4.59 -2.52 4.65
CA THR A 209 5.09 -3.70 5.35
C THR A 209 4.44 -3.77 6.72
N ILE A 210 3.88 -4.94 7.04
CA ILE A 210 3.23 -5.26 8.31
C ILE A 210 3.94 -6.47 8.92
N ILE A 211 4.25 -6.40 10.21
CA ILE A 211 4.73 -7.54 11.00
C ILE A 211 3.62 -7.94 11.95
N GLU A 212 3.23 -9.21 11.90
CA GLU A 212 2.23 -9.82 12.78
C GLU A 212 2.88 -10.95 13.58
N GLU A 213 2.61 -11.01 14.88
CA GLU A 213 3.07 -12.09 15.76
C GLU A 213 1.88 -12.58 16.60
N PHE A 214 1.60 -13.88 16.55
CA PHE A 214 0.43 -14.48 17.21
C PHE A 214 -0.92 -13.81 16.84
N GLY A 215 -1.01 -13.25 15.62
CA GLY A 215 -2.22 -12.56 15.13
C GLY A 215 -2.32 -11.08 15.52
N GLU A 216 -1.39 -10.56 16.32
CA GLU A 216 -1.33 -9.16 16.70
C GLU A 216 -0.34 -8.41 15.79
N VAL A 217 -0.68 -7.17 15.40
CA VAL A 217 0.24 -6.32 14.64
C VAL A 217 1.32 -5.77 15.57
N ARG A 218 2.58 -6.04 15.22
CA ARG A 218 3.77 -5.66 15.98
C ARG A 218 4.66 -4.65 15.27
N GLY A 219 4.40 -4.37 13.99
CA GLY A 219 5.15 -3.38 13.23
C GLY A 219 4.41 -3.02 11.96
N VAL A 220 4.44 -1.74 11.60
CA VAL A 220 3.91 -1.23 10.32
C VAL A 220 4.82 -0.12 9.84
N THR A 221 5.21 -0.17 8.57
CA THR A 221 5.85 0.95 7.88
C THR A 221 5.39 1.01 6.43
N ALA A 222 5.55 2.15 5.79
CA ALA A 222 5.32 2.29 4.36
C ALA A 222 6.40 3.15 3.72
N ILE A 223 6.66 2.88 2.45
CA ILE A 223 7.52 3.69 1.59
C ILE A 223 6.73 4.03 0.32
N TYR A 224 6.77 5.29 -0.10
CA TYR A 224 6.00 5.82 -1.22
C TYR A 224 6.93 6.39 -2.28
N SER A 225 6.46 6.45 -3.52
CA SER A 225 7.21 7.04 -4.62
C SER A 225 7.26 8.55 -4.39
N GLU A 226 8.46 9.14 -4.45
CA GLU A 226 8.60 10.59 -4.33
C GLU A 226 7.96 11.35 -5.50
N GLU A 227 7.70 10.67 -6.62
CA GLU A 227 7.18 11.27 -7.86
C GLU A 227 5.65 11.35 -7.91
N ILE A 228 4.94 10.62 -7.04
CA ILE A 228 3.48 10.53 -7.07
C ILE A 228 2.89 11.29 -5.89
N HIS A 229 2.33 12.46 -6.17
CA HIS A 229 1.54 13.21 -5.19
C HIS A 229 0.14 12.59 -5.07
N ARG A 230 -0.20 12.10 -3.88
CA ARG A 230 -1.59 11.77 -3.53
C ARG A 230 -2.49 13.00 -3.69
N ASN A 231 -3.75 12.75 -4.05
CA ASN A 231 -4.78 13.79 -4.24
C ASN A 231 -4.46 14.82 -5.36
N ALA A 232 -3.64 14.48 -6.35
CA ALA A 232 -3.30 15.40 -7.44
C ALA A 232 -4.53 15.90 -8.21
N GLU A 233 -5.58 15.09 -8.28
CA GLU A 233 -6.89 15.43 -8.86
C GLU A 233 -7.63 16.53 -8.11
N ASN A 234 -7.33 16.74 -6.82
CA ASN A 234 -7.93 17.78 -5.99
C ASN A 234 -7.20 19.13 -6.07
N VAL A 235 -6.09 19.22 -6.84
CA VAL A 235 -5.32 20.46 -7.02
C VAL A 235 -5.71 21.13 -8.35
N PRO A 236 -6.57 22.18 -8.36
CA PRO A 236 -7.09 22.78 -9.59
C PRO A 236 -6.04 23.58 -10.42
N GLY A 237 -4.74 23.41 -10.18
CA GLY A 237 -3.66 24.18 -10.80
C GLY A 237 -2.51 23.37 -11.39
N LEU A 238 -2.42 22.05 -11.21
CA LEU A 238 -1.29 21.27 -11.74
C LEU A 238 -1.49 20.78 -13.19
N ALA A 239 -2.73 20.74 -13.68
CA ALA A 239 -3.07 20.31 -15.04
C ALA A 239 -2.52 21.24 -16.16
N TRP A 240 -1.97 22.41 -15.80
CA TRP A 240 -1.49 23.41 -16.77
C TRP A 240 0.04 23.48 -16.91
N PHE A 241 0.82 22.83 -16.05
CA PHE A 241 2.28 22.92 -16.09
C PHE A 241 2.98 21.78 -16.84
N TRP A 242 2.25 20.70 -17.16
CA TRP A 242 2.82 19.54 -17.85
C TRP A 242 3.23 19.76 -19.32
N PRO A 243 2.74 20.74 -20.12
CA PRO A 243 3.27 20.92 -21.47
C PRO A 243 4.48 21.87 -21.56
N ILE A 244 4.92 22.53 -20.48
CA ILE A 244 6.01 23.53 -20.58
C ILE A 244 7.41 22.90 -20.55
N LEU A 245 7.59 21.73 -19.93
CA LEU A 245 8.89 21.02 -19.98
C LEU A 245 9.18 20.37 -21.34
N ALA A 246 8.14 20.02 -22.12
CA ALA A 246 8.30 19.41 -23.45
C ALA A 246 8.74 20.40 -24.55
N LEU A 247 8.68 21.71 -24.31
CA LEU A 247 9.05 22.74 -25.29
C LEU A 247 10.47 23.30 -25.12
N VAL A 248 11.14 23.03 -23.99
CA VAL A 248 12.51 23.53 -23.74
C VAL A 248 13.60 22.59 -24.30
N SER A 249 13.28 21.33 -24.59
CA SER A 249 14.23 20.36 -25.15
C SER A 249 14.36 20.38 -26.68
N PHE A 250 13.55 21.18 -27.41
CA PHE A 250 13.60 21.23 -28.89
C PHE A 250 14.26 22.48 -29.50
N SER A 251 14.80 23.40 -28.69
CA SER A 251 15.41 24.65 -29.21
C SER A 251 16.94 24.70 -29.18
N ILE A 252 17.62 23.63 -28.78
CA ILE A 252 19.09 23.54 -28.81
C ILE A 252 19.53 22.47 -29.82
N LEU A 253 19.18 22.65 -31.09
CA LEU A 253 19.80 21.89 -32.20
C LEU A 253 19.54 22.49 -33.59
N ILE A 254 19.70 23.81 -33.76
CA ILE A 254 20.21 24.36 -35.03
C ILE A 254 21.24 25.45 -34.71
N SER A 255 22.51 25.06 -34.56
CA SER A 255 23.64 25.96 -34.77
C SER A 255 24.54 25.40 -35.86
N ARG A 256 24.47 26.04 -37.04
CA ARG A 256 25.52 26.28 -38.04
C ARG A 256 26.65 25.26 -38.19
N VAL A 257 26.76 24.71 -39.40
CA VAL A 257 28.04 24.33 -40.01
C VAL A 257 28.08 25.03 -41.39
N PRO A 258 29.23 25.63 -41.78
CA PRO A 258 29.33 26.60 -42.88
C PRO A 258 29.00 26.08 -44.28
#